data_AF-A0A3D5NND1-F1
#
_entry.id   AF-A0A3D5NND1-F1
#
_cell.length_a   1.000
_cell.length_b   1.000
_cell.length_c   1.000
_cell.angle_alpha   90.00
_cell.angle_beta   90.00
_cell.angle_gamma   90.00
#
_symmetry.space_group_name_H-M   'P 1'
#
loop_
_entity.id
_entity.type
_entity.pdbx_description
1 polymer ?
#
loop_
_entity_poly.entity_id
_entity_poly.type
_entity_poly.pdbx_seq_one_letter_code
_entity_poly.pdbx_strand_id
1 'polypeptide(L)' 'MDMFYEFLEAYHDPSHENHDDALEFVKMNIFRPYNEDHMNFLLKRLKYRKTEWDNIRHENFIVIKDKYYKVRQ' A
#
# COMPACT_ATOMS: atom_id res chain seq x y z
N MET A 1 5.13 -14.37 -15.63
CA MET A 1 4.83 -14.47 -14.17
C MET A 1 5.87 -15.34 -13.48
N ASP A 2 6.43 -16.33 -14.17
CA ASP A 2 7.31 -17.36 -13.60
C ASP A 2 8.61 -16.81 -12.99
N MET A 3 9.28 -15.86 -13.66
CA MET A 3 10.52 -15.26 -13.13
C MET A 3 10.37 -14.56 -11.78
N PHE A 4 9.17 -14.07 -11.44
CA PHE A 4 8.95 -13.44 -10.13
C PHE A 4 8.90 -14.48 -9.01
N TYR A 5 8.27 -15.63 -9.26
CA TYR A 5 8.20 -16.70 -8.28
C TYR A 5 9.53 -17.43 -8.13
N GLU A 6 10.27 -17.63 -9.23
CA GLU A 6 11.65 -18.16 -9.18
C GLU A 6 12.57 -17.25 -8.34
N PHE A 7 12.46 -15.93 -8.51
CA PHE A 7 13.16 -14.98 -7.66
C PHE A 7 12.76 -15.12 -6.19
N LEU A 8 11.46 -15.25 -5.88
CA LEU A 8 10.99 -15.41 -4.51
C LEU A 8 11.49 -16.71 -3.89
N GLU A 9 11.51 -17.82 -4.63
CA GLU A 9 12.05 -19.10 -4.18
C GLU A 9 13.53 -18.96 -3.83
N ALA A 10 14.35 -18.40 -4.74
CA ALA A 10 15.76 -18.14 -4.49
C ALA A 10 15.99 -17.18 -3.31
N TYR A 11 15.18 -16.12 -3.20
CA TYR A 11 15.29 -15.12 -2.14
C TYR A 11 14.96 -15.70 -0.75
N HIS A 12 14.03 -16.65 -0.66
CA HIS A 12 13.58 -17.20 0.62
C HIS A 12 14.37 -18.43 1.08
N ASP A 13 15.03 -19.17 0.18
CA ASP A 13 15.81 -20.34 0.52
C ASP A 13 17.33 -20.05 0.52
N PRO A 14 17.99 -20.00 1.69
CA PRO A 14 19.44 -19.81 1.78
C PRO A 14 20.29 -20.92 1.14
N SER A 15 19.70 -22.09 0.87
CA SER A 15 20.37 -23.20 0.21
C SER A 15 20.23 -23.14 -1.32
N HIS A 16 19.43 -22.22 -1.84
CA HIS A 16 19.23 -22.05 -3.27
C HIS A 16 20.48 -21.48 -3.93
N GLU A 17 20.88 -22.03 -5.08
CA GLU A 17 22.10 -21.64 -5.79
C GLU A 17 22.15 -20.14 -6.12
N ASN A 18 20.98 -19.54 -6.39
CA ASN A 18 20.84 -18.12 -6.73
C ASN A 18 20.46 -17.22 -5.52
N HIS A 19 20.59 -17.69 -4.28
CA HIS A 19 20.20 -16.91 -3.10
C HIS A 19 21.00 -15.60 -2.96
N ASP A 20 22.32 -15.67 -3.16
CA ASP A 20 23.20 -14.51 -3.02
C ASP A 20 22.91 -13.43 -4.08
N ASP A 21 22.66 -13.85 -5.33
CA ASP A 21 22.26 -12.95 -6.42
C ASP A 21 20.89 -12.30 -6.13
N ALA A 22 19.94 -13.06 -5.57
CA ALA A 22 18.65 -12.53 -5.15
C ALA A 22 18.82 -11.49 -4.01
N LEU A 23 19.71 -11.73 -3.04
CA LEU A 23 20.01 -10.76 -1.98
C LEU A 23 20.67 -9.49 -2.53
N GLU A 24 21.57 -9.59 -3.51
CA GLU A 24 22.18 -8.43 -4.16
C GLU A 24 21.14 -7.60 -4.92
N PHE A 25 20.26 -8.27 -5.67
CA PHE A 25 19.14 -7.61 -6.34
C PHE A 25 18.28 -6.81 -5.36
N VAL A 26 17.94 -7.39 -4.20
CA VAL A 26 17.15 -6.72 -3.17
C VAL A 26 17.85 -5.48 -2.60
N LYS A 27 19.16 -5.58 -2.33
CA LYS A 27 19.97 -4.45 -1.83
C LYS A 27 20.00 -3.30 -2.84
N MET A 28 20.12 -3.60 -4.13
CA MET A 28 20.21 -2.58 -5.19
C MET A 28 18.86 -1.93 -5.54
N ASN A 29 17.75 -2.68 -5.44
CA ASN A 29 16.45 -2.22 -5.96
C ASN A 29 15.46 -1.75 -4.88
N ILE A 30 15.88 -1.64 -3.61
CA ILE A 30 15.01 -1.28 -2.48
C ILE A 30 13.78 -2.21 -2.42
N PHE A 31 13.95 -3.45 -2.85
CA PHE A 31 12.90 -4.44 -2.71
C PHE A 31 12.63 -4.65 -1.22
N ARG A 32 11.36 -4.70 -0.85
CA ARG A 32 10.93 -5.04 0.50
C ARG A 32 9.76 -6.01 0.40
N PRO A 33 9.77 -7.10 1.17
CA PRO A 33 8.59 -7.93 1.35
C PRO A 33 7.41 -7.06 1.78
N TYR A 34 6.21 -7.46 1.34
CA TYR A 34 4.99 -6.79 1.75
C TYR A 34 4.88 -6.76 3.28
N ASN A 35 4.66 -5.57 3.83
CA ASN A 35 4.44 -5.36 5.25
C ASN A 35 3.23 -4.44 5.42
N GLU A 36 2.15 -4.97 5.99
CA GLU A 36 0.88 -4.27 6.11
C GLU A 36 1.01 -2.98 6.95
N ASP A 37 1.72 -3.03 8.08
CA ASP A 37 1.90 -1.87 8.96
C ASP A 37 2.67 -0.74 8.28
N HIS A 38 3.73 -1.08 7.53
CA HIS A 38 4.52 -0.13 6.75
C HIS A 38 3.68 0.52 5.67
N MET A 39 2.91 -0.27 4.93
CA MET A 39 2.01 0.24 3.89
C MET A 39 0.93 1.13 4.49
N ASN A 40 0.29 0.72 5.59
CA ASN A 40 -0.70 1.52 6.30
C ASN A 40 -0.13 2.84 6.81
N PHE A 41 1.10 2.84 7.33
CA PHE A 41 1.79 4.05 7.76
C PHE A 41 2.04 5.01 6.58
N LEU A 42 2.52 4.51 5.44
CA LEU A 42 2.74 5.33 4.23
C LEU A 42 1.42 5.88 3.68
N LEU A 43 0.39 5.05 3.57
CA LEU A 43 -0.91 5.41 3.01
C LEU A 43 -1.65 6.44 3.89
N LYS A 44 -1.48 6.38 5.22
CA LYS A 44 -2.00 7.39 6.16
C LYS A 44 -1.46 8.79 5.87
N ARG A 45 -0.20 8.93 5.42
CA ARG A 45 0.40 10.23 5.04
C ARG A 45 -0.14 10.75 3.72
N LEU A 46 -0.44 9.85 2.78
CA LEU A 46 -0.98 10.18 1.46
C LEU A 46 -2.48 10.56 1.51
N LYS A 47 -3.11 10.53 2.69
CA LYS A 47 -4.59 10.59 2.84
C LYS A 47 -5.30 9.56 1.95
N TYR A 48 -4.62 8.47 1.60
CA TYR A 48 -5.19 7.43 0.76
C TYR A 48 -6.32 6.74 1.54
N ARG A 49 -7.52 6.72 0.94
CA ARG A 49 -8.82 6.38 1.56
C ARG A 49 -9.32 7.30 2.67
N LYS A 50 -8.63 8.39 3.04
CA LYS A 50 -9.25 9.52 3.76
C LYS A 50 -9.93 10.40 2.71
N THR A 51 -11.05 9.91 2.19
CA THR A 51 -11.84 10.71 1.26
C THR A 51 -12.44 11.89 2.02
N GLU A 52 -12.77 12.98 1.33
CA GLU A 52 -13.51 14.09 1.96
C GLU A 52 -14.80 13.61 2.64
N TRP A 53 -15.30 12.44 2.21
CA TRP A 53 -16.38 11.68 2.83
C TRP A 53 -16.26 11.49 4.34
N ASP A 54 -15.08 11.12 4.86
CA ASP A 54 -14.90 10.92 6.31
C ASP A 54 -15.03 12.23 7.11
N ASN A 55 -14.94 13.37 6.42
CA ASN A 55 -15.11 14.71 7.01
C ASN A 55 -16.51 15.28 6.73
N ILE A 56 -17.38 14.54 6.05
CA ILE A 56 -18.77 14.88 5.77
C ILE A 56 -19.64 14.06 6.72
N ARG A 57 -20.57 14.71 7.42
CA ARG A 57 -21.54 13.97 8.23
C ARG A 57 -22.49 13.26 7.28
N HIS A 58 -22.43 11.92 7.24
CA HIS A 58 -23.29 11.11 6.39
C HIS A 58 -23.89 9.92 7.15
N GLU A 59 -25.08 9.48 6.74
CA GLU A 59 -25.70 8.21 7.18
C GLU A 59 -26.06 7.40 5.94
N ASN A 60 -25.63 6.13 5.88
CA ASN A 60 -25.95 5.21 4.76
C ASN A 60 -25.77 5.84 3.37
N PHE A 61 -24.64 6.51 3.17
CA PHE A 61 -24.26 7.21 1.94
C PHE A 61 -25.01 8.53 1.63
N ILE A 62 -25.87 9.02 2.53
CA ILE A 62 -26.58 10.30 2.40
C ILE A 62 -25.84 11.39 3.17
N VAL A 63 -25.45 12.46 2.48
CA VAL A 63 -24.81 13.64 3.09
C VAL A 63 -25.83 14.45 3.90
N ILE A 64 -25.63 14.52 5.21
CA ILE A 64 -26.46 15.28 6.15
C ILE A 64 -25.99 16.73 6.26
N LYS A 65 -24.67 16.95 6.24
CA LYS A 65 -24.07 18.30 6.33
C LYS A 65 -22.67 18.32 5.72
N ASP A 66 -22.46 19.24 4.79
CA ASP A 66 -21.17 19.52 4.18
C ASP A 66 -20.87 21.04 4.29
N LYS A 67 -19.63 21.38 4.64
CA LYS A 67 -19.13 22.75 4.75
C LYS A 67 -18.95 23.46 3.39
N TYR A 68 -18.93 22.71 2.28
CA TYR A 68 -18.82 23.24 0.93
C TYR A 68 -20.17 23.33 0.19
N TYR A 69 -21.25 22.77 0.76
CA TYR A 69 -22.58 22.82 0.16
C TYR A 69 -23.38 24.00 0.74
N LYS A 70 -23.40 25.13 0.03
CA LYS A 70 -24.38 26.20 0.30
C LYS A 70 -25.66 25.88 -0.47
N VAL A 71 -26.74 25.55 0.25
CA VAL A 71 -28.09 25.61 -0.32
C VAL A 71 -28.31 27.05 -0.77
N ARG A 72 -28.41 27.29 -2.07
CA ARG A 72 -28.89 28.58 -2.58
C ARG A 72 -30.34 28.70 -2.11
N GLN A 73 -30.60 29.58 -1.13
CA GLN A 73 -31.94 30.09 -0.86
C GLN A 73 -32.35 31.02 -1.99
#